data_AF-A0A9D4AAX7-F1
#
_entry.id   AF-A0A9D4AAX7-F1
#
_cell.length_a   1.000
_cell.length_b   1.000
_cell.length_c   1.000
_cell.angle_alpha   90.00
_cell.angle_beta   90.00
_cell.angle_gamma   90.00
#
_symmetry.space_group_name_H-M   'P 1'
#
loop_
_entity.id
_entity.type
_entity.pdbx_description
1 polymer ?
#
loop_
_entity_poly.entity_id
_entity_poly.type
_entity_poly.pdbx_seq_one_letter_code
_entity_poly.pdbx_strand_id
1 'polypeptide(L)'
;LINKENTTWKLEVLRMLFVEEQVNKILTIPVAKVDIEDDRVRRGDVTCIFFEKSGYKCLFDEDVLAMHGEVIQQATLLQNFYNKSWKFQVASKIKITTWKIANNYIPTFDNLQVRKLQVEKSSANG
;
A
#
# COMPACT_ATOMS: atom_id res chain seq x y z
N LEU A 1 11.13 18.43 21.50
CA LEU A 1 11.93 19.15 20.49
C LEU A 1 11.38 20.55 20.17
N ILE A 2 10.07 20.80 20.32
CA ILE A 2 9.45 22.10 19.99
C ILE A 2 9.33 22.97 21.26
N ASN A 3 9.54 24.27 21.12
CA ASN A 3 9.19 25.28 22.11
C ASN A 3 7.76 25.77 21.85
N LYS A 4 6.87 25.51 22.82
CA LYS A 4 5.44 25.80 22.72
C LYS A 4 5.12 27.29 22.82
N GLU A 5 5.96 28.07 23.51
CA GLU A 5 5.70 29.51 23.73
C GLU A 5 5.91 30.33 22.46
N ASN A 6 6.85 29.93 21.61
CA ASN A 6 7.22 30.66 20.40
C ASN A 6 6.99 29.83 19.12
N THR A 7 6.45 28.62 19.22
CA THR A 7 6.22 27.68 18.09
C THR A 7 7.47 27.46 17.23
N THR A 8 8.64 27.28 17.86
CA THR A 8 9.91 27.06 17.15
C THR A 8 10.62 25.79 17.61
N TRP A 9 11.56 25.31 16.80
CA TRP A 9 12.44 24.21 17.18
C TRP A 9 13.42 24.63 18.29
N LYS A 10 13.61 23.80 19.31
CA LYS A 10 14.66 23.97 20.34
C LYS A 10 16.00 23.56 19.76
N LEU A 11 16.71 24.50 19.13
CA LEU A 11 17.96 24.24 18.41
C LEU A 11 19.04 23.60 19.29
N GLU A 12 19.16 24.04 20.55
CA GLU A 12 20.14 23.48 21.50
C GLU A 12 19.90 21.99 21.75
N VAL A 13 18.63 21.60 21.94
CA VAL A 13 18.22 20.21 22.14
C VAL A 13 18.43 19.39 20.86
N LEU A 14 18.19 19.97 19.69
CA LEU A 14 18.45 19.30 18.42
C LEU A 14 19.93 19.02 18.20
N ARG A 15 20.81 19.98 18.50
CA ARG A 15 22.27 19.83 18.37
C ARG A 15 22.86 18.86 19.40
N MET A 16 22.21 18.69 20.56
CA MET A 16 22.61 17.68 21.53
C MET A 16 22.21 16.26 21.13
N LEU A 17 21.10 16.09 20.38
CA LEU A 17 20.53 14.78 20.07
C LEU A 17 20.86 14.28 18.66
N PHE A 18 21.17 15.19 17.73
CA PHE A 18 21.31 14.88 16.31
C PHE A 18 22.59 15.49 15.73
N VAL A 19 23.14 14.80 14.72
CA VAL A 19 24.27 15.30 13.91
C VAL A 19 23.79 16.44 13.01
N GLU A 20 24.65 17.40 12.68
CA GLU A 20 24.32 18.60 11.88
C GLU A 20 23.50 18.31 10.61
N GLU A 21 23.78 17.23 9.87
CA GLU A 21 22.99 16.85 8.69
C GLU A 21 21.51 16.57 9.03
N GLN A 22 21.26 15.87 10.14
CA GLN A 22 19.92 15.55 10.63
C GLN A 22 19.24 16.79 11.20
N VAL A 23 19.98 17.65 11.92
CA VAL A 23 19.46 18.94 12.41
C VAL A 23 18.98 19.79 11.23
N ASN A 24 19.77 19.91 10.17
CA ASN A 24 19.41 20.66 8.97
C ASN A 24 18.15 20.12 8.31
N LYS A 25 17.97 18.80 8.24
CA LYS A 25 16.74 18.17 7.73
C LYS A 25 15.54 18.40 8.63
N ILE A 26 15.70 18.38 9.96
CA ILE A 26 14.60 18.63 10.90
C ILE A 26 14.14 20.09 10.81
N LEU A 27 15.08 21.02 10.65
CA LEU A 27 14.78 22.45 10.55
C LEU A 27 14.00 22.83 9.27
N THR A 28 13.96 21.97 8.24
CA THR A 28 13.11 22.21 7.06
C THR A 28 11.63 21.92 7.33
N ILE A 29 11.30 21.21 8.41
CA ILE A 29 9.91 20.91 8.78
C ILE A 29 9.33 22.15 9.47
N PRO A 30 8.29 22.80 8.91
CA PRO A 30 7.68 23.96 9.53
C PRO A 30 6.94 23.56 10.82
N VAL A 31 7.17 24.31 11.89
CA VAL A 31 6.38 24.17 13.13
C VAL A 31 5.07 24.94 12.94
N ALA A 32 3.95 24.30 13.25
CA ALA A 32 2.64 24.95 13.19
C ALA A 32 2.60 26.16 14.13
N LYS A 33 2.24 27.33 13.58
CA LYS A 33 2.14 28.61 14.33
C LYS A 33 0.81 28.79 15.06
N VAL A 34 -0.16 27.96 14.74
CA VAL A 34 -1.51 27.99 15.31
C VAL A 34 -1.61 26.78 16.21
N ASP A 35 -2.02 27.00 17.46
CA ASP A 35 -2.54 25.94 18.34
C ASP A 35 -3.87 25.48 17.74
N ILE A 36 -3.77 24.71 16.66
CA ILE A 36 -4.89 23.93 16.17
C ILE A 36 -4.97 22.82 17.21
N GLU A 37 -6.02 22.85 18.03
CA GLU A 37 -6.39 21.70 18.84
C GLU A 37 -6.28 20.48 17.92
N ASP A 38 -5.62 19.40 18.38
CA ASP A 38 -5.48 18.15 17.61
C ASP A 38 -6.89 17.56 17.39
N ASP A 39 -7.63 18.18 16.49
CA ASP A 39 -8.92 17.73 16.09
C ASP A 39 -8.64 16.56 15.19
N ARG A 40 -9.15 15.39 15.59
CA ARG A 40 -9.11 14.19 14.77
C ARG A 40 -10.09 14.39 13.63
N VAL A 41 -9.78 15.31 12.71
CA VAL A 41 -10.48 15.46 11.45
C VAL A 41 -10.05 14.31 10.56
N ARG A 42 -10.57 13.12 10.89
CA ARG A 42 -10.78 12.07 9.92
C ARG A 42 -11.92 12.54 9.04
N ARG A 43 -11.57 13.05 7.86
CA ARG A 43 -12.53 13.07 6.76
C ARG A 43 -12.73 11.60 6.35
N GLY A 44 -13.70 10.94 6.97
CA GLY A 44 -13.93 9.50 6.79
C GLY A 44 -14.87 8.95 7.85
N ASP A 45 -16.15 8.95 7.50
CA ASP A 45 -17.29 8.18 8.00
C ASP A 45 -17.21 7.50 9.39
N VAL A 46 -18.29 7.68 10.14
CA VAL A 46 -18.57 7.32 11.55
C VAL A 46 -18.37 5.82 11.90
N THR A 47 -17.96 4.97 10.97
CA THR A 47 -17.75 3.53 11.20
C THR A 47 -16.35 3.03 10.86
N CYS A 48 -15.39 3.92 10.55
CA CYS A 48 -14.06 3.53 10.12
C CYS A 48 -13.21 2.98 11.29
N ILE A 49 -13.39 1.70 11.61
CA ILE A 49 -12.51 0.94 12.49
C ILE A 49 -11.22 0.67 11.70
N PHE A 50 -10.12 1.28 12.12
CA PHE A 50 -8.82 1.16 11.46
C PHE A 50 -8.20 -0.21 11.73
N PHE A 51 -8.38 -1.13 10.77
CA PHE A 51 -7.48 -2.25 10.59
C PHE A 51 -6.55 -1.92 9.42
N GLU A 52 -5.26 -2.23 9.54
CA GLU A 52 -4.20 -2.05 8.53
C GLU A 52 -4.59 -2.50 7.10
N LYS A 53 -5.63 -3.32 6.97
CA LYS A 53 -6.24 -3.77 5.70
C LYS A 53 -7.15 -2.76 4.99
N SER A 54 -7.69 -1.72 5.67
CA SER A 54 -8.62 -0.76 5.05
C SER A 54 -7.91 0.33 4.24
N GLY A 55 -6.66 0.66 4.58
CA GLY A 55 -5.87 1.67 3.84
C GLY A 55 -5.63 1.29 2.38
N TYR A 56 -5.37 0.02 2.11
CA TYR A 56 -5.26 -0.49 0.73
C TYR A 56 -6.59 -0.46 -0.02
N LYS A 57 -7.72 -0.58 0.70
CA LYS A 57 -9.04 -0.62 0.09
C LYS A 57 -9.46 0.75 -0.44
N CYS A 58 -9.12 1.83 0.26
CA CYS A 58 -9.42 3.19 -0.21
C CYS A 58 -8.66 3.56 -1.49
N LEU A 59 -7.39 3.17 -1.63
CA LEU A 59 -6.63 3.41 -2.87
C LEU A 59 -7.16 2.54 -4.03
N PHE A 60 -7.61 1.32 -3.74
CA PHE A 60 -8.25 0.46 -4.73
C PHE A 60 -9.62 0.98 -5.17
N ASP A 61 -10.45 1.49 -4.24
CA ASP A 61 -11.77 2.00 -4.58
C ASP A 61 -11.69 3.27 -5.46
N GLU A 62 -10.71 4.16 -5.27
CA GLU A 62 -10.54 5.33 -6.15
C GLU A 62 -10.18 4.94 -7.60
N ASP A 63 -9.27 3.96 -7.77
CA ASP A 63 -8.89 3.45 -9.11
C ASP A 63 -9.99 2.58 -9.74
N VAL A 64 -10.74 1.80 -8.95
CA VAL A 64 -11.81 0.90 -9.44
C VAL A 64 -13.09 1.66 -9.76
N LEU A 65 -13.40 2.75 -9.06
CA LEU A 65 -14.56 3.59 -9.38
C LEU A 65 -14.40 4.33 -10.72
N ALA A 66 -13.16 4.54 -11.20
CA ALA A 66 -12.90 5.07 -12.54
C ALA A 66 -13.10 4.01 -13.65
N MET A 67 -13.06 2.72 -13.31
CA MET A 67 -13.01 1.58 -14.25
C MET A 67 -14.29 0.73 -14.19
N HIS A 68 -15.35 1.29 -14.79
CA HIS A 68 -16.60 0.69 -15.26
C HIS A 68 -16.77 -0.84 -15.12
N GLY A 69 -17.84 -1.27 -14.42
CA GLY A 69 -18.68 -2.48 -14.63
C GLY A 69 -18.05 -3.88 -14.76
N GLU A 70 -17.10 -4.06 -15.68
CA GLU A 70 -16.43 -5.33 -15.97
C GLU A 70 -15.44 -5.72 -14.87
N VAL A 71 -14.72 -4.75 -14.29
CA VAL A 71 -13.79 -4.99 -13.17
C VAL A 71 -14.53 -5.51 -11.93
N ILE A 72 -15.71 -4.94 -11.64
CA ILE A 72 -16.55 -5.34 -10.51
C ILE A 72 -17.09 -6.77 -10.71
N GLN A 73 -17.52 -7.10 -11.93
CA GLN A 73 -17.97 -8.46 -12.26
C GLN A 73 -16.83 -9.47 -12.10
N GLN A 74 -15.64 -9.16 -12.62
CA GLN A 74 -14.47 -10.03 -12.52
C GLN A 74 -14.02 -10.24 -11.07
N ALA A 75 -14.04 -9.18 -10.25
CA ALA A 75 -13.76 -9.27 -8.81
C ALA A 75 -14.77 -10.17 -8.08
N THR A 76 -16.06 -10.05 -8.42
CA THR A 76 -17.13 -10.88 -7.83
C THR A 76 -16.98 -12.36 -8.21
N LEU A 77 -16.61 -12.64 -9.46
CA LEU A 77 -16.34 -14.01 -9.94
C LEU A 77 -15.15 -14.64 -9.21
N LEU A 78 -14.06 -13.89 -9.05
CA LEU A 78 -12.87 -14.34 -8.30
C LEU A 78 -13.19 -14.57 -6.82
N GLN A 79 -13.95 -13.67 -6.18
CA GLN A 79 -14.38 -13.85 -4.79
C GLN A 79 -15.20 -15.12 -4.60
N ASN A 80 -16.15 -15.39 -5.50
CA ASN A 80 -16.94 -16.61 -5.49
C ASN A 80 -16.09 -17.86 -5.74
N PHE A 81 -15.12 -17.78 -6.65
CA PHE A 81 -14.17 -18.85 -6.92
C PHE A 81 -13.33 -19.17 -5.68
N TYR A 82 -12.80 -18.17 -4.97
CA TYR A 82 -12.01 -18.38 -3.76
C TYR A 82 -12.86 -18.94 -2.61
N ASN A 83 -14.07 -18.42 -2.41
CA ASN A 83 -15.01 -18.92 -1.40
C ASN A 83 -15.33 -20.41 -1.58
N LYS A 84 -15.49 -20.85 -2.84
CA LYS A 84 -15.67 -22.28 -3.16
C LYS A 84 -14.37 -23.06 -2.99
N SER A 85 -13.27 -22.56 -3.52
CA SER A 85 -11.94 -23.20 -3.47
C SER A 85 -11.46 -23.46 -2.04
N TRP A 86 -11.76 -22.55 -1.11
CA TRP A 86 -11.31 -22.68 0.28
C TRP A 86 -12.06 -23.76 1.07
N LYS A 87 -13.29 -24.08 0.67
CA LYS A 87 -14.14 -25.11 1.31
C LYS A 87 -13.76 -26.54 0.92
N PHE A 88 -12.97 -26.74 -0.14
CA PHE A 88 -12.52 -28.09 -0.51
C PHE A 88 -11.58 -28.69 0.55
N GLN A 89 -11.72 -29.98 0.82
CA GLN A 89 -10.81 -30.73 1.69
C GLN A 89 -9.53 -31.15 0.95
N VAL A 90 -8.84 -30.17 0.34
CA VAL A 90 -7.53 -30.37 -0.28
C VAL A 90 -6.43 -29.82 0.61
N ALA A 91 -5.22 -30.34 0.45
CA ALA A 91 -4.06 -29.85 1.19
C ALA A 91 -3.87 -28.33 1.01
N SER A 92 -3.53 -27.63 2.09
CA SER A 92 -3.37 -26.16 2.09
C SER A 92 -2.38 -25.66 1.03
N LYS A 93 -1.34 -26.44 0.74
CA LYS A 93 -0.37 -26.13 -0.32
C LYS A 93 -1.01 -25.98 -1.69
N ILE A 94 -2.00 -26.81 -2.02
CA ILE A 94 -2.74 -26.76 -3.29
C ILE A 94 -3.58 -25.49 -3.34
N LYS A 95 -4.33 -25.19 -2.28
CA LYS A 95 -5.16 -23.98 -2.20
C LYS A 95 -4.34 -22.70 -2.39
N ILE A 96 -3.20 -22.61 -1.70
CA ILE A 96 -2.29 -21.46 -1.80
C ILE A 96 -1.70 -21.35 -3.20
N THR A 97 -1.32 -22.48 -3.82
CA THR A 97 -0.76 -22.48 -5.18
C THR A 97 -1.82 -22.01 -6.18
N THR A 98 -3.04 -22.54 -6.12
CA THR A 98 -4.15 -22.11 -7.00
C THR A 98 -4.46 -20.63 -6.83
N TRP A 99 -4.48 -20.12 -5.59
CA TRP A 99 -4.65 -18.69 -5.33
C TRP A 99 -3.53 -17.84 -5.97
N LYS A 100 -2.27 -18.28 -5.86
CA LYS A 100 -1.14 -17.58 -6.51
C LYS A 100 -1.25 -17.59 -8.04
N ILE A 101 -1.72 -18.68 -8.64
CA ILE A 101 -1.94 -18.78 -10.09
C ILE A 101 -3.04 -17.81 -10.52
N ALA A 102 -4.20 -17.85 -9.86
CA ALA A 102 -5.37 -17.05 -10.21
C ALA A 102 -5.13 -15.52 -10.08
N ASN A 103 -4.20 -15.10 -9.22
CA ASN A 103 -3.81 -13.69 -9.07
C ASN A 103 -2.55 -13.31 -9.86
N ASN A 104 -2.06 -14.16 -10.78
CA ASN A 104 -0.85 -13.91 -11.57
C ASN A 104 0.41 -13.60 -10.73
N TYR A 105 0.52 -14.21 -9.54
CA TYR A 105 1.69 -14.09 -8.66
C TYR A 105 2.78 -15.11 -8.97
N ILE A 106 2.47 -16.12 -9.78
CA ILE A 106 3.48 -17.04 -10.31
C ILE A 106 3.94 -16.50 -11.66
N PRO A 107 5.27 -16.42 -11.89
CA PRO A 107 5.84 -16.04 -13.18
C PRO A 107 5.60 -17.17 -14.18
N THR A 108 4.39 -17.23 -14.72
CA THR A 108 4.08 -18.03 -15.91
C THR A 108 4.61 -17.29 -17.13
N PHE A 109 4.83 -18.01 -18.22
CA PHE A 109 5.33 -17.43 -19.47
C PHE A 109 4.46 -16.25 -19.93
N ASP A 110 3.14 -16.42 -19.89
CA ASP A 110 2.18 -15.37 -20.26
C ASP A 110 2.26 -14.15 -19.33
N ASN A 111 2.41 -14.36 -18.02
CA ASN A 111 2.56 -13.26 -17.06
C ASN A 111 3.86 -12.47 -17.27
N LEU A 112 4.94 -13.15 -17.66
CA LEU A 112 6.21 -12.51 -17.99
C LEU A 112 6.13 -11.75 -19.31
N GLN A 113 5.41 -12.27 -20.31
CA GLN A 113 5.15 -11.59 -21.59
C GLN A 113 4.33 -10.31 -21.38
N VAL A 114 3.21 -10.40 -20.66
CA VAL A 114 2.35 -9.25 -20.34
C VAL A 114 3.12 -8.17 -19.58
N ARG A 115 4.00 -8.58 -18.66
CA ARG A 115 4.84 -7.64 -17.89
C ARG A 115 6.08 -7.15 -18.65
N LYS A 116 6.31 -7.59 -19.89
CA LYS A 116 7.49 -7.28 -20.71
C LYS A 116 8.83 -7.61 -20.01
N LEU A 117 8.83 -8.65 -19.19
CA LEU A 117 10.01 -9.10 -18.42
C LEU A 117 10.71 -10.31 -19.06
N GLN A 118 10.41 -10.61 -20.32
CA GLN A 118 11.10 -11.66 -21.04
C GLN A 118 12.48 -11.16 -21.49
N VAL A 119 13.52 -11.86 -21.03
CA VAL A 119 14.83 -11.78 -21.67
C VAL A 119 14.70 -12.52 -22.99
N GLU A 120 15.00 -11.85 -24.11
CA GLU A 120 15.07 -12.52 -25.40
C GLU A 120 15.98 -13.73 -25.28
N LYS A 121 15.51 -14.91 -25.71
CA LYS A 121 16.43 -16.01 -25.95
C LYS A 121 17.36 -15.53 -27.05
N SER A 122 18.59 -15.16 -26.69
CA SER A 122 19.68 -15.01 -27.65
C SER A 122 19.74 -16.33 -28.42
N SER A 123 19.28 -16.31 -29.67
CA SER A 123 19.55 -17.39 -30.62
C SER A 123 21.06 -17.54 -30.67
N ALA A 124 21.55 -18.60 -30.04
CA ALA A 124 22.83 -19.18 -30.39
C ALA A 124 22.66 -19.81 -31.77
N ASN A 125 22.82 -19.00 -32.80
CA ASN A 125 23.24 -19.43 -34.14
C ASN A 125 24.70 -18.98 -34.23
N GLY A 126 25.70 -19.77 -34.57
CA GLY A 126 25.80 -21.09 -35.19
C GLY A 126 27.22 -21.11 -35.77
#